data_AF-A0A7Y7TTU5-F1
#
_entry.id   AF-A0A7Y7TTU5-F1
#
_cell.length_a   1.000
_cell.length_b   1.000
_cell.length_c   1.000
_cell.angle_alpha   90.00
_cell.angle_beta   90.00
_cell.angle_gamma   90.00
#
_symmetry.space_group_name_H-M   'P 1'
#
loop_
_entity.id
_entity.type
_entity.pdbx_description
1 polymer ?
#
loop_
_entity_poly.entity_id
_entity_poly.type
_entity_poly.pdbx_seq_one_letter_code
_entity_poly.pdbx_strand_id
1 'polypeptide(L)'
;MKRIIIILSFAMLPILAGAQDFIDDLFRKYSGNDGFTTIVINKNLLDFAFTSNNDKDIDKLKGKISDLRILISDKHQQGDISTFKDEIKNSITKNDYQNLIEILDGKNKVNFYVKKDNDKIIHLVLIASENNEEVLLSLKGQFTMKELIEMGKDSNHQGSFHPLSYLTHLDE
;
A
#
# COMPACT_ATOMS: atom_id res chain seq x y z
N MET A 1 33.87 -21.85 -32.79
CA MET A 1 34.02 -21.36 -31.40
C MET A 1 33.53 -19.93 -31.20
N LYS A 2 33.93 -18.96 -32.04
CA LYS A 2 33.48 -17.55 -31.91
C LYS A 2 31.96 -17.33 -32.04
N ARG A 3 31.27 -18.13 -32.85
CA ARG A 3 29.79 -18.05 -33.03
C ARG A 3 28.99 -18.62 -31.85
N ILE A 4 29.55 -19.58 -31.11
CA ILE A 4 28.89 -20.19 -29.93
C ILE A 4 28.95 -19.24 -28.74
N ILE A 5 30.06 -18.51 -28.58
CA ILE A 5 30.22 -17.49 -27.51
C ILE A 5 29.21 -16.34 -27.68
N ILE A 6 28.91 -15.94 -28.92
CA ILE A 6 27.94 -14.86 -29.21
C ILE A 6 26.50 -15.32 -28.91
N ILE A 7 26.14 -16.57 -29.22
CA ILE A 7 24.81 -17.14 -28.93
C ILE A 7 24.62 -17.32 -27.41
N LEU A 8 25.66 -17.76 -26.69
CA LEU A 8 25.62 -17.94 -25.25
C LEU A 8 25.56 -16.59 -24.49
N SER A 9 26.16 -15.54 -25.05
CA SER A 9 26.08 -14.17 -24.53
C SER A 9 24.71 -13.50 -24.76
N PHE A 10 23.96 -13.89 -25.80
CA PHE A 10 22.62 -13.38 -26.08
C PHE A 10 21.53 -14.09 -25.26
N ALA A 11 21.80 -15.32 -24.79
CA ALA A 11 20.93 -16.05 -23.88
C ALA A 11 20.96 -15.53 -22.42
N MET A 12 21.87 -14.60 -22.09
CA MET A 12 22.07 -14.04 -20.74
C MET A 12 21.52 -12.61 -20.55
N LEU A 13 20.80 -12.05 -21.51
CA LEU A 13 20.23 -10.70 -21.43
C LEU A 13 18.72 -10.70 -21.76
N PRO A 14 17.82 -10.27 -20.86
CA PRO A 14 17.94 -10.13 -19.42
C PRO A 14 16.76 -10.78 -18.66
N ILE A 15 17.03 -11.51 -17.57
CA ILE A 15 16.04 -11.64 -16.48
C ILE A 15 16.10 -10.33 -15.67
N LEU A 16 15.75 -9.23 -16.35
CA LEU A 16 15.36 -7.96 -15.75
C LEU A 16 13.87 -7.78 -16.00
N ALA A 17 13.09 -8.85 -15.79
CA ALA A 17 11.71 -8.68 -15.39
C ALA A 17 11.79 -8.02 -14.01
N GLY A 18 11.96 -6.69 -14.02
CA GLY A 18 11.96 -5.86 -12.82
C GLY A 18 10.72 -6.24 -12.04
N ALA A 19 10.88 -6.38 -10.72
CA ALA A 19 9.79 -6.63 -9.80
C ALA A 19 8.70 -5.57 -10.03
N GLN A 20 7.73 -5.90 -10.88
CA GLN A 20 6.65 -5.01 -11.19
C GLN A 20 5.75 -5.02 -9.96
N ASP A 21 5.60 -3.85 -9.35
CA ASP A 21 4.84 -3.74 -8.13
C ASP A 21 3.39 -4.09 -8.42
N PHE A 22 2.82 -5.04 -7.68
CA PHE A 22 1.42 -5.45 -7.88
C PHE A 22 0.45 -4.28 -7.73
N ILE A 23 0.81 -3.25 -6.94
CA ILE A 23 0.03 -2.02 -6.85
C ILE A 23 -0.02 -1.31 -8.20
N ASP A 24 1.10 -1.23 -8.93
CA ASP A 24 1.11 -0.62 -10.27
C ASP A 24 0.22 -1.39 -11.24
N ASP A 25 0.13 -2.71 -11.10
CA ASP A 25 -0.74 -3.55 -11.91
C ASP A 25 -2.22 -3.34 -11.62
N LEU A 26 -2.60 -3.28 -10.32
CA LEU A 26 -3.96 -2.98 -9.90
C LEU A 26 -4.38 -1.59 -10.37
N PHE A 27 -3.54 -0.57 -10.18
CA PHE A 27 -3.85 0.78 -10.64
C PHE A 27 -3.96 0.85 -12.16
N ARG A 28 -3.04 0.23 -12.91
CA ARG A 28 -3.14 0.21 -14.38
C ARG A 28 -4.42 -0.48 -14.86
N LYS A 29 -4.88 -1.51 -14.15
CA LYS A 29 -6.09 -2.27 -14.52
C LYS A 29 -7.39 -1.52 -14.21
N TYR A 30 -7.44 -0.80 -13.09
CA TYR A 30 -8.69 -0.27 -12.55
C TYR A 30 -8.82 1.26 -12.59
N SER A 31 -7.71 1.99 -12.69
CA SER A 31 -7.74 3.45 -12.68
C SER A 31 -8.44 4.00 -13.93
N GLY A 32 -9.40 4.89 -13.70
CA GLY A 32 -10.20 5.53 -14.76
C GLY A 32 -11.35 4.68 -15.29
N ASN A 33 -11.58 3.48 -14.73
CA ASN A 33 -12.75 2.67 -15.06
C ASN A 33 -13.97 3.09 -14.21
N ASP A 34 -15.16 2.87 -14.75
CA ASP A 34 -16.42 3.06 -14.01
C ASP A 34 -16.46 2.20 -12.75
N GLY A 35 -17.02 2.76 -11.66
CA GLY A 35 -17.04 2.11 -10.36
C GLY A 35 -15.69 2.05 -9.64
N PHE A 36 -14.67 2.79 -10.12
CA PHE A 36 -13.39 2.95 -9.42
C PHE A 36 -13.01 4.42 -9.25
N THR A 37 -12.60 4.80 -8.04
CA THR A 37 -11.98 6.09 -7.76
C THR A 37 -10.49 5.89 -7.50
N THR A 38 -9.65 6.64 -8.21
CA THR A 38 -8.19 6.59 -8.09
C THR A 38 -7.67 7.92 -7.54
N ILE A 39 -6.85 7.83 -6.49
CA ILE A 39 -6.15 8.97 -5.90
C ILE A 39 -4.66 8.63 -5.87
N VAL A 40 -3.83 9.51 -6.43
CA VAL A 40 -2.36 9.37 -6.41
C VAL A 40 -1.77 10.64 -5.84
N ILE A 41 -1.02 10.49 -4.75
CA ILE A 41 -0.39 11.57 -4.01
C ILE A 41 1.11 11.32 -4.04
N ASN A 42 1.84 12.18 -4.73
CA ASN A 42 3.29 12.07 -4.85
C ASN A 42 4.00 12.62 -3.61
N LYS A 43 5.29 12.30 -3.50
CA LYS A 43 6.18 12.80 -2.44
C LYS A 43 6.09 14.31 -2.22
N ASN A 44 6.09 15.11 -3.29
CA ASN A 44 6.13 16.57 -3.15
C ASN A 44 4.89 17.11 -2.44
N LEU A 45 3.71 16.57 -2.78
CA LEU A 45 2.46 16.96 -2.12
C LEU A 45 2.40 16.45 -0.68
N LEU A 46 2.90 15.25 -0.41
CA LEU A 46 3.03 14.71 0.95
C LEU A 46 3.97 15.56 1.83
N ASP A 47 5.16 15.87 1.33
CA ASP A 47 6.14 16.69 2.03
C ASP A 47 5.59 18.10 2.31
N PHE A 48 4.81 18.67 1.38
CA PHE A 48 4.10 19.93 1.58
C PHE A 48 3.01 19.84 2.64
N ALA A 49 2.19 18.77 2.61
CA ALA A 49 1.16 18.53 3.60
C ALA A 49 1.75 18.36 5.02
N PHE A 50 2.86 17.63 5.16
CA PHE A 50 3.53 17.46 6.45
C PHE A 50 4.12 18.77 6.96
N THR A 51 4.72 19.59 6.09
CA THR A 51 5.29 20.89 6.49
C THR A 51 4.22 21.91 6.92
N SER A 52 2.98 21.74 6.45
CA SER A 52 1.87 22.63 6.79
C SER A 52 1.17 22.25 8.10
N ASN A 53 1.47 21.06 8.65
CA ASN A 53 0.97 20.62 9.94
C ASN A 53 1.95 21.05 11.03
N ASN A 54 1.48 21.75 12.07
CA ASN A 54 2.27 22.11 13.25
C ASN A 54 2.52 20.92 14.20
N ASP A 55 2.42 19.69 13.68
CA ASP A 55 2.53 18.46 14.45
C ASP A 55 3.95 17.88 14.30
N LYS A 56 4.70 17.90 15.40
CA LYS A 56 6.11 17.50 15.46
C LYS A 56 6.30 16.00 15.21
N ASP A 57 5.27 15.19 15.41
CA ASP A 57 5.35 13.75 15.25
C ASP A 57 5.12 13.33 13.79
N ILE A 58 4.25 14.06 13.07
CA ILE A 58 4.09 13.92 11.61
C ILE A 58 5.34 14.42 10.85
N ASP A 59 6.03 15.44 11.36
CA ASP A 59 7.28 15.96 10.81
C ASP A 59 8.38 14.88 10.68
N LYS A 60 8.38 13.86 11.55
CA LYS A 60 9.35 12.75 11.50
C LYS A 60 9.24 11.91 10.24
N LEU A 61 8.12 12.00 9.51
CA LEU A 61 7.85 11.23 8.28
C LEU A 61 8.20 12.02 7.01
N LYS A 62 8.51 13.31 7.17
CA LYS A 62 8.92 14.17 6.07
C LYS A 62 10.10 13.54 5.34
N GLY A 63 9.97 13.43 4.02
CA GLY A 63 10.97 12.83 3.15
C GLY A 63 11.07 11.30 3.22
N LYS A 64 10.35 10.62 4.13
CA LYS A 64 10.37 9.15 4.29
C LYS A 64 9.31 8.45 3.46
N ILE A 65 8.19 9.11 3.18
CA ILE A 65 7.13 8.58 2.31
C ILE A 65 7.39 9.06 0.88
N SER A 66 7.38 8.14 -0.07
CA SER A 66 7.69 8.42 -1.48
C SER A 66 6.44 8.43 -2.36
N ASP A 67 5.42 7.67 -2.01
CA ASP A 67 4.22 7.47 -2.83
C ASP A 67 3.05 7.03 -1.95
N LEU A 68 1.91 7.71 -2.07
CA LEU A 68 0.64 7.30 -1.47
C LEU A 68 -0.40 7.16 -2.58
N ARG A 69 -1.02 6.00 -2.66
CA ARG A 69 -2.07 5.74 -3.65
C ARG A 69 -3.28 5.10 -2.99
N ILE A 70 -4.46 5.49 -3.44
CA ILE A 70 -5.73 4.97 -2.97
C ILE A 70 -6.56 4.58 -4.18
N LEU A 71 -7.10 3.36 -4.15
CA LEU A 71 -8.03 2.83 -5.12
C LEU A 71 -9.28 2.38 -4.39
N ILE A 72 -10.41 2.98 -4.73
CA ILE A 72 -11.71 2.70 -4.13
C ILE A 72 -12.58 2.04 -5.18
N SER A 73 -13.20 0.92 -4.83
CA SER A 73 -14.09 0.12 -5.65
C SER A 73 -15.50 0.23 -5.09
N ASP A 74 -16.46 0.65 -5.91
CA ASP A 74 -17.89 0.60 -5.58
C ASP A 74 -18.55 -0.57 -6.34
N LYS A 75 -18.93 -1.61 -5.60
CA LYS A 75 -19.53 -2.83 -6.16
C LYS A 75 -20.87 -2.58 -6.85
N HIS A 76 -21.59 -1.51 -6.54
CA HIS A 76 -22.86 -1.20 -7.21
C HIS A 76 -22.67 -0.82 -8.68
N GLN A 77 -21.50 -0.31 -9.03
CA GLN A 77 -21.20 0.17 -10.37
C GLN A 77 -20.32 -0.77 -11.19
N GLN A 78 -19.87 -1.89 -10.60
CA GLN A 78 -18.85 -2.76 -11.18
C GLN A 78 -19.36 -3.90 -12.07
N GLY A 79 -20.66 -4.18 -12.12
CA GLY A 79 -21.17 -5.37 -12.83
C GLY A 79 -20.50 -6.67 -12.35
N ASP A 80 -20.34 -7.66 -13.23
CA ASP A 80 -19.80 -9.01 -12.96
C ASP A 80 -18.27 -9.05 -12.68
N ILE A 81 -17.67 -7.95 -12.19
CA ILE A 81 -16.27 -7.89 -11.75
C ILE A 81 -16.16 -8.57 -10.38
N SER A 82 -16.37 -9.89 -10.35
CA SER A 82 -15.78 -10.75 -9.34
C SER A 82 -14.28 -10.85 -9.63
N THR A 83 -13.35 -10.37 -8.81
CA THR A 83 -13.45 -9.85 -7.45
C THR A 83 -12.18 -9.04 -7.21
N PHE A 84 -12.26 -7.71 -7.35
CA PHE A 84 -11.14 -6.78 -7.03
C PHE A 84 -10.44 -7.16 -5.72
N LYS A 85 -11.26 -7.48 -4.70
CA LYS A 85 -10.83 -8.02 -3.41
C LYS A 85 -9.94 -9.26 -3.49
N ASP A 86 -10.32 -10.25 -4.29
CA ASP A 86 -9.60 -11.53 -4.38
C ASP A 86 -8.29 -11.35 -5.16
N GLU A 87 -8.28 -10.46 -6.17
CA GLU A 87 -7.04 -10.09 -6.86
C GLU A 87 -6.04 -9.41 -5.92
N ILE A 88 -6.50 -8.51 -5.06
CA ILE A 88 -5.63 -7.90 -4.04
C ILE A 88 -5.10 -9.00 -3.10
N LYS A 89 -5.96 -9.84 -2.53
CA LYS A 89 -5.54 -10.91 -1.62
C LYS A 89 -4.51 -11.84 -2.25
N ASN A 90 -4.76 -12.29 -3.48
CA ASN A 90 -3.84 -13.14 -4.22
C ASN A 90 -2.50 -12.44 -4.45
N SER A 91 -2.51 -11.14 -4.74
CA SER A 91 -1.29 -10.36 -4.95
C SER A 91 -0.50 -10.17 -3.65
N ILE A 92 -1.17 -9.90 -2.53
CA ILE A 92 -0.57 -9.83 -1.19
C ILE A 92 0.15 -11.14 -0.85
N THR A 93 -0.51 -12.29 -1.05
CA THR A 93 0.07 -13.62 -0.79
C THR A 93 1.28 -13.91 -1.69
N LYS A 94 1.24 -13.50 -2.97
CA LYS A 94 2.34 -13.75 -3.92
C LYS A 94 3.57 -12.87 -3.71
N ASN A 95 3.45 -11.75 -3.00
CA ASN A 95 4.50 -10.73 -2.88
C ASN A 95 5.11 -10.63 -1.47
N ASP A 96 4.91 -11.65 -0.64
CA ASP A 96 5.50 -11.81 0.71
C ASP A 96 5.15 -10.69 1.70
N TYR A 97 3.93 -10.17 1.63
CA TYR A 97 3.44 -9.22 2.62
C TYR A 97 3.08 -9.93 3.93
N GLN A 98 3.52 -9.34 5.03
CA GLN A 98 3.19 -9.78 6.38
C GLN A 98 1.90 -9.08 6.83
N ASN A 99 0.89 -9.85 7.25
CA ASN A 99 -0.29 -9.31 7.93
C ASN A 99 0.12 -8.87 9.35
N LEU A 100 -0.12 -7.61 9.68
CA LEU A 100 0.16 -7.06 11.01
C LEU A 100 -1.08 -7.06 11.89
N ILE A 101 -2.18 -6.54 11.37
CA ILE A 101 -3.42 -6.36 12.12
C ILE A 101 -4.60 -6.68 11.21
N GLU A 102 -5.57 -7.39 11.78
CA GLU A 102 -6.91 -7.54 11.24
C GLU A 102 -7.92 -6.97 12.24
N ILE A 103 -8.74 -6.04 11.78
CA ILE A 103 -9.83 -5.44 12.55
C ILE A 103 -11.14 -5.92 11.92
N LEU A 104 -12.00 -6.50 12.74
CA LEU A 104 -13.33 -6.96 12.36
C LEU A 104 -14.36 -6.20 13.19
N ASP A 105 -15.21 -5.43 12.53
CA ASP A 105 -16.30 -4.68 13.17
C ASP A 105 -17.61 -4.93 12.41
N GLY A 106 -18.37 -5.94 12.87
CA GLY A 106 -19.58 -6.40 12.19
C GLY A 106 -19.29 -6.86 10.76
N LYS A 107 -19.75 -6.08 9.77
CA LYS A 107 -19.49 -6.34 8.33
C LYS A 107 -18.23 -5.63 7.81
N ASN A 108 -17.67 -4.72 8.59
CA ASN A 108 -16.50 -3.96 8.24
C ASN A 108 -15.25 -4.76 8.58
N LYS A 109 -14.29 -4.76 7.66
CA LYS A 109 -13.03 -5.47 7.80
C LYS A 109 -11.88 -4.60 7.34
N VAL A 110 -10.87 -4.44 8.18
CA VAL A 110 -9.64 -3.71 7.83
C VAL A 110 -8.44 -4.60 8.07
N ASN A 111 -7.58 -4.73 7.06
CA ASN A 111 -6.34 -5.49 7.14
C ASN A 111 -5.14 -4.60 6.84
N PHE A 112 -4.13 -4.71 7.69
CA PHE A 112 -2.84 -4.03 7.53
C PHE A 112 -1.77 -5.03 7.12
N TYR A 113 -1.10 -4.73 6.02
CA TYR A 113 -0.02 -5.54 5.47
C TYR A 113 1.24 -4.71 5.33
N VAL A 114 2.40 -5.30 5.62
CA VAL A 114 3.68 -4.65 5.37
C VAL A 114 4.64 -5.53 4.61
N LYS A 115 5.47 -4.89 3.80
CA LYS A 115 6.68 -5.47 3.23
C LYS A 115 7.88 -4.79 3.86
N LYS A 116 8.83 -5.60 4.32
CA LYS A 116 10.05 -5.14 4.98
C LYS A 116 11.27 -5.43 4.13
N ASP A 117 12.24 -4.55 4.23
CA ASP A 117 13.63 -4.79 3.82
C ASP A 117 14.50 -4.57 5.07
N ASN A 118 15.06 -5.65 5.61
CA ASN A 118 15.72 -5.66 6.92
C ASN A 118 14.84 -5.10 8.06
N ASP A 119 15.26 -4.01 8.72
CA ASP A 119 14.55 -3.34 9.80
C ASP A 119 13.55 -2.28 9.31
N LYS A 120 13.51 -1.99 8.00
CA LYS A 120 12.67 -0.95 7.42
C LYS A 120 11.43 -1.53 6.77
N ILE A 121 10.30 -0.89 7.03
CA ILE A 121 9.09 -1.02 6.23
C ILE A 121 9.32 -0.24 4.95
N ILE A 122 9.24 -0.94 3.81
CA ILE A 122 9.36 -0.34 2.49
C ILE A 122 8.01 -0.08 1.84
N HIS A 123 6.98 -0.78 2.32
CA HIS A 123 5.62 -0.70 1.79
C HIS A 123 4.60 -1.09 2.85
N LEU A 124 3.62 -0.23 3.06
CA LEU A 124 2.41 -0.48 3.85
C LEU A 124 1.21 -0.56 2.91
N VAL A 125 0.39 -1.59 3.06
CA VAL A 125 -0.86 -1.76 2.33
C VAL A 125 -1.99 -1.94 3.32
N LEU A 126 -3.06 -1.16 3.15
CA LEU A 126 -4.29 -1.25 3.92
C LEU A 126 -5.41 -1.67 2.97
N ILE A 127 -6.18 -2.68 3.37
CA ILE A 127 -7.39 -3.09 2.67
C ILE A 127 -8.56 -2.91 3.64
N ALA A 128 -9.51 -2.05 3.29
CA ALA A 128 -10.75 -1.88 4.03
C ALA A 128 -11.93 -2.34 3.17
N SER A 129 -12.78 -3.15 3.75
CA SER A 129 -14.04 -3.60 3.17
C SER A 129 -15.18 -3.08 4.03
N GLU A 130 -16.07 -2.29 3.44
CA GLU A 130 -17.27 -1.78 4.11
C GLU A 130 -18.47 -1.91 3.17
N ASN A 131 -19.46 -2.73 3.55
CA ASN A 131 -20.65 -2.98 2.74
C ASN A 131 -20.32 -3.32 1.27
N ASN A 132 -20.52 -2.35 0.38
CA ASN A 132 -20.33 -2.47 -1.06
C ASN A 132 -19.10 -1.73 -1.58
N GLU A 133 -18.28 -1.19 -0.69
CA GLU A 133 -17.03 -0.52 -1.01
C GLU A 133 -15.82 -1.36 -0.56
N GLU A 134 -14.80 -1.37 -1.42
CA GLU A 134 -13.51 -1.96 -1.11
C GLU A 134 -12.44 -0.89 -1.37
N VAL A 135 -11.66 -0.56 -0.35
CA VAL A 135 -10.59 0.44 -0.41
C VAL A 135 -9.25 -0.24 -0.31
N LEU A 136 -8.39 0.00 -1.29
CA LEU A 136 -6.98 -0.31 -1.25
C LEU A 136 -6.19 0.97 -1.07
N LEU A 137 -5.45 1.08 0.03
CA LEU A 137 -4.47 2.12 0.25
C LEU A 137 -3.07 1.51 0.22
N SER A 138 -2.19 2.14 -0.52
CA SER A 138 -0.79 1.75 -0.67
C SER A 138 0.10 2.94 -0.33
N LEU A 139 1.01 2.74 0.63
CA LEU A 139 1.97 3.74 1.05
C LEU A 139 3.38 3.16 0.95
N LYS A 140 4.19 3.70 0.04
CA LYS A 140 5.60 3.32 -0.13
C LYS A 140 6.49 4.36 0.55
N GLY A 141 7.58 3.90 1.14
CA GLY A 141 8.50 4.76 1.86
C GLY A 141 9.63 3.97 2.49
N GLN A 142 10.36 4.59 3.42
CA GLN A 142 11.35 3.93 4.27
C GLN A 142 11.20 4.43 5.69
N PHE A 143 10.59 3.62 6.54
CA PHE A 143 10.34 3.95 7.95
C PHE A 143 10.38 2.67 8.80
N THR A 144 10.55 2.84 10.09
CA THR A 144 10.57 1.76 11.08
C THR A 144 9.15 1.44 11.57
N MET A 145 8.98 0.27 12.19
CA MET A 145 7.71 -0.07 12.85
C MET A 145 7.32 0.96 13.92
N LYS A 146 8.30 1.44 14.69
CA LYS A 146 8.09 2.44 15.72
C LYS A 146 7.51 3.74 15.14
N GLU A 147 8.06 4.21 14.02
CA GLU A 147 7.55 5.40 13.33
C GLU A 147 6.13 5.19 12.78
N LEU A 148 5.81 3.97 12.31
CA LEU A 148 4.44 3.62 11.92
C LEU A 148 3.46 3.60 13.11
N ILE A 149 3.90 3.14 14.28
CA ILE A 149 3.08 3.17 15.50
C ILE A 149 2.87 4.61 15.97
N GLU A 150 3.92 5.44 15.92
CA GLU A 150 3.83 6.87 16.23
C GLU A 150 2.80 7.57 15.32
N MET A 151 2.74 7.23 14.01
CA MET A 151 1.68 7.73 13.11
C MET A 151 0.26 7.45 13.61
N GLY A 152 0.03 6.26 14.16
CA GLY A 152 -1.30 5.84 14.63
C GLY A 152 -1.73 6.52 15.92
N LYS A 153 -0.79 7.00 16.73
CA LYS A 153 -1.05 7.65 18.03
C LYS A 153 -1.70 9.02 17.86
N ASP A 154 -1.28 9.82 16.87
CA ASP A 154 -1.81 11.17 16.69
C ASP A 154 -3.14 11.24 15.93
N SER A 155 -3.50 10.18 15.21
CA SER A 155 -4.83 10.02 14.60
C SER A 155 -5.98 9.83 15.59
N ASN A 156 -5.72 9.93 16.90
CA ASN A 156 -6.72 9.92 17.97
C ASN A 156 -7.67 11.15 17.95
N HIS A 157 -7.44 12.10 17.04
CA HIS A 157 -8.35 13.20 16.75
C HIS A 157 -9.27 12.80 15.58
N GLN A 158 -10.50 12.38 15.91
CA GLN A 158 -11.66 12.12 15.03
C GLN A 158 -11.39 12.31 13.52
N GLY A 159 -10.94 11.25 12.84
CA GLY A 159 -10.64 11.28 11.39
C GLY A 159 -10.30 9.90 10.83
N SER A 160 -10.23 9.80 9.49
CA SER A 160 -10.14 8.62 8.62
C SER A 160 -8.99 7.62 8.87
N PHE A 161 -8.24 7.77 9.95
CA PHE A 161 -7.08 6.95 10.32
C PHE A 161 -7.22 6.27 11.69
N HIS A 162 -8.40 6.32 12.33
CA HIS A 162 -8.71 5.59 13.57
C HIS A 162 -8.25 4.11 13.59
N PRO A 163 -8.28 3.35 12.47
CA PRO A 163 -7.75 1.98 12.44
C PRO A 163 -6.24 1.85 12.77
N LEU A 164 -5.44 2.91 12.67
CA LEU A 164 -4.03 2.90 13.05
C LEU A 164 -3.81 2.99 14.58
N SER A 165 -4.80 3.43 15.36
CA SER A 165 -4.69 3.51 16.82
C SER A 165 -4.51 2.13 17.47
N TYR A 166 -4.98 1.06 16.83
CA TYR A 166 -4.81 -0.30 17.31
C TYR A 166 -3.36 -0.80 17.25
N LEU A 167 -2.51 -0.19 16.43
CA LEU A 167 -1.06 -0.50 16.38
C LEU A 167 -0.34 -0.07 17.66
N THR A 168 -0.93 0.84 18.43
CA THR A 168 -0.30 1.46 19.61
C THR A 168 -0.23 0.54 20.82
N HIS A 169 -0.98 -0.57 20.80
CA HIS A 169 -1.00 -1.62 21.83
C HIS A 169 -0.01 -2.77 21.55
N LEU A 170 0.77 -2.72 20.48
CA LEU A 170 1.75 -3.77 20.15
C LEU A 170 3.12 -3.59 20.83
N ASP A 171 3.35 -2.43 21.45
CA ASP A 171 4.59 -2.09 22.18
C ASP A 171 4.49 -2.37 23.71
N GLU A 172 3.36 -2.92 24.19
CA GLU A 172 3.20 -3.43 25.57
C GLU A 172 3.46 -4.93 25.65
#